data_AF-A0A832X4Y7-F1
#
_entry.id   AF-A0A832X4Y7-F1
#
_cell.length_a   1.000
_cell.length_b   1.000
_cell.length_c   1.000
_cell.angle_alpha   90.00
_cell.angle_beta   90.00
_cell.angle_gamma   90.00
#
_symmetry.space_group_name_H-M   'P 1'
#
loop_
_entity.id
_entity.type
_entity.pdbx_description
1 polymer ?
#
loop_
_entity_poly.entity_id
_entity_poly.type
_entity_poly.pdbx_seq_one_letter_code
_entity_poly.pdbx_strand_id
1 'polypeptide(L)'
;LERLRDVADTVIVVPNDKLLEVVPKLPLYAAFKVADEVLMRAVKGITELITMPGLVNLDFADVRTVMERGGVAMIGMGESDSEDKAADSVKKAIRSPLLDVDISGATAALVNVVGGPDMTMEEAEGVVQEVYNRVDENARIIWGAQIDPSMQNKMRTLLVVTGVRSPQIYGRNEKLTPKVQKQFEIDFLK
;
A
#
# COMPACT_ATOMS: atom_id res chain seq x y z
N LEU A 1 0.86 -18.10 1.93
CA LEU A 1 0.10 -16.98 2.51
C LEU A 1 -0.55 -17.38 3.84
N GLU A 2 -1.39 -18.41 3.87
CA GLU A 2 -2.07 -18.90 5.09
C GLU A 2 -1.10 -19.12 6.27
N ARG A 3 -0.07 -19.95 6.10
CA ARG A 3 0.97 -20.18 7.13
C ARG A 3 1.71 -18.92 7.61
N LEU A 4 1.81 -17.88 6.77
CA LEU A 4 2.47 -16.62 7.13
C LEU A 4 1.53 -15.74 7.96
N ARG A 5 0.23 -15.76 7.65
CA ARG A 5 -0.81 -15.07 8.41
C ARG A 5 -0.97 -15.63 9.83
N ASP A 6 -0.68 -16.91 10.03
CA ASP A 6 -0.76 -17.55 11.35
C ASP A 6 0.36 -17.13 12.30
N VAL A 7 1.48 -16.60 11.77
CA VAL A 7 2.70 -16.30 12.55
C VAL A 7 3.09 -14.83 12.52
N ALA A 8 2.42 -14.00 11.73
CA ALA A 8 2.70 -12.57 11.59
C ALA A 8 1.49 -11.73 12.02
N ASP A 9 1.74 -10.61 12.70
CA ASP A 9 0.68 -9.69 13.12
C ASP A 9 -0.02 -9.01 11.94
N THR A 10 0.75 -8.66 10.91
CA THR A 10 0.28 -8.10 9.64
C THR A 10 1.08 -8.66 8.48
N VAL A 11 0.38 -9.15 7.45
CA VAL A 11 0.96 -9.61 6.19
C VAL A 11 0.63 -8.59 5.10
N ILE A 12 1.64 -7.91 4.60
CA ILE A 12 1.51 -7.00 3.45
C ILE A 12 1.61 -7.83 2.17
N VAL A 13 0.57 -7.77 1.34
CA VAL A 13 0.52 -8.50 0.06
C VAL A 13 0.78 -7.52 -1.09
N VAL A 14 1.79 -7.81 -1.90
CA VAL A 14 2.12 -7.06 -3.12
C VAL A 14 1.87 -7.98 -4.33
N PRO A 15 0.79 -7.77 -5.09
CA PRO A 15 0.49 -8.61 -6.24
C PRO A 15 1.39 -8.28 -7.44
N ASN A 16 2.28 -9.20 -7.80
CA ASN A 16 3.18 -9.01 -8.95
C ASN A 16 2.43 -8.80 -10.27
N ASP A 17 1.25 -9.40 -10.44
CA ASP A 17 0.44 -9.23 -11.65
C ASP A 17 0.02 -7.76 -11.84
N LYS A 18 -0.20 -7.03 -10.75
CA LYS A 18 -0.53 -5.59 -10.78
C LYS A 18 0.65 -4.70 -11.08
N LEU A 19 1.87 -5.16 -10.76
CA LEU A 19 3.07 -4.48 -11.21
C LEU A 19 3.25 -4.58 -12.72
N LEU A 20 2.86 -5.71 -13.33
CA LEU A 20 2.91 -5.89 -14.79
C LEU A 20 1.92 -4.96 -15.52
N GLU A 21 0.78 -4.61 -14.91
CA GLU A 21 -0.17 -3.63 -15.45
C GLU A 21 0.45 -2.23 -15.56
N VAL A 22 1.36 -1.87 -14.65
CA VAL A 22 2.06 -0.56 -14.67
C VAL A 22 3.14 -0.51 -15.75
N VAL A 23 3.75 -1.65 -16.11
CA VAL A 23 4.88 -1.73 -17.04
C VAL A 23 4.72 -2.87 -18.07
N PRO A 24 3.72 -2.80 -18.97
CA PRO A 24 3.35 -3.90 -19.85
C PRO A 24 4.38 -4.21 -20.95
N LYS A 25 5.36 -3.31 -21.19
CA LYS A 25 6.34 -3.42 -22.27
C LYS A 25 7.77 -3.71 -21.79
N LEU A 26 7.97 -3.92 -20.50
CA LEU A 26 9.32 -4.19 -19.96
C LEU A 26 9.68 -5.67 -20.07
N PRO A 27 10.97 -5.99 -20.30
CA PRO A 27 11.48 -7.35 -20.11
C PRO A 27 11.20 -7.83 -18.68
N LEU A 28 10.97 -9.14 -18.50
CA LEU A 28 10.61 -9.72 -17.20
C LEU A 28 11.59 -9.36 -16.07
N TYR A 29 12.90 -9.35 -16.34
CA TYR A 29 13.90 -8.96 -15.33
C TYR A 29 13.73 -7.50 -14.88
N ALA A 30 13.34 -6.61 -15.78
CA ALA A 30 13.13 -5.20 -15.48
C ALA A 30 11.81 -5.00 -14.72
N ALA A 31 10.78 -5.80 -15.01
CA ALA A 31 9.56 -5.82 -14.22
C ALA A 31 9.81 -6.25 -12.76
N PHE A 32 10.67 -7.25 -12.53
CA PHE A 32 11.07 -7.63 -11.16
C PHE A 32 11.83 -6.53 -10.43
N LYS A 33 12.69 -5.76 -11.12
CA LYS A 33 13.34 -4.59 -10.51
C LYS A 33 12.34 -3.53 -10.03
N VAL A 34 11.23 -3.34 -10.76
CA VAL A 34 10.15 -2.44 -10.33
C VAL A 34 9.46 -2.99 -9.07
N ALA A 35 9.26 -4.29 -8.97
CA ALA A 35 8.74 -4.93 -7.76
C ALA A 35 9.66 -4.73 -6.54
N ASP A 36 10.97 -4.93 -6.74
CA ASP A 36 11.97 -4.71 -5.70
C ASP A 36 11.99 -3.25 -5.24
N GLU A 37 11.87 -2.30 -6.17
CA GLU A 37 11.78 -0.87 -5.88
C GLU A 37 10.53 -0.54 -5.06
N VAL A 38 9.39 -1.15 -5.39
CA VAL A 38 8.13 -1.00 -4.65
C VAL A 38 8.27 -1.52 -3.21
N LEU A 39 8.83 -2.72 -3.05
CA LEU A 39 9.07 -3.31 -1.73
C LEU A 39 10.06 -2.49 -0.91
N MET A 40 11.14 -2.02 -1.53
CA MET A 40 12.14 -1.18 -0.88
C MET A 40 11.52 0.13 -0.40
N ARG A 41 10.70 0.80 -1.22
CA ARG A 41 10.00 2.03 -0.84
C ARG A 41 9.00 1.81 0.29
N ALA A 42 8.25 0.71 0.25
CA ALA A 42 7.31 0.34 1.30
C ALA A 42 8.01 0.14 2.65
N VAL A 43 9.06 -0.70 2.69
CA VAL A 43 9.82 -0.97 3.91
C VAL A 43 10.47 0.32 4.41
N LYS A 44 11.14 1.06 3.52
CA LYS A 44 11.77 2.34 3.84
C LYS A 44 10.77 3.30 4.48
N GLY A 45 9.60 3.52 3.85
CA GLY A 45 8.59 4.44 4.35
C GLY A 45 8.02 4.07 5.72
N ILE A 46 7.77 2.78 5.98
CA ILE A 46 7.31 2.32 7.31
C ILE A 46 8.41 2.51 8.36
N THR A 47 9.67 2.20 8.00
CA THR A 47 10.78 2.36 8.95
C THR A 47 11.09 3.82 9.25
N GLU A 48 11.05 4.70 8.25
CA GLU A 48 11.35 6.13 8.41
C GLU A 48 10.27 6.86 9.21
N LEU A 49 9.01 6.43 9.11
CA LEU A 49 7.92 6.91 9.98
C LEU A 49 8.22 6.80 11.47
N ILE A 50 8.97 5.77 11.88
CA ILE A 50 9.31 5.51 13.29
C ILE A 50 10.67 6.11 13.66
N THR A 51 11.63 6.06 12.72
CA THR A 51 13.05 6.28 13.02
C THR A 51 13.56 7.67 12.66
N MET A 52 12.90 8.37 11.73
CA MET A 52 13.34 9.67 11.27
C MET A 52 12.51 10.79 11.89
N PRO A 53 13.13 11.87 12.37
CA PRO A 53 12.39 13.04 12.84
C PRO A 53 11.61 13.66 11.69
N GLY A 54 10.29 13.72 11.83
CA GLY A 54 9.38 14.35 10.89
C GLY A 54 8.86 15.72 11.34
N LEU A 55 8.18 16.43 10.42
CA LEU A 55 7.29 17.55 10.75
C LEU A 55 6.18 17.08 11.71
N VAL A 56 5.69 15.87 11.47
CA VAL A 56 4.73 15.17 12.33
C VAL A 56 5.35 13.86 12.70
N ASN A 57 5.79 13.77 13.95
CA ASN A 57 6.49 12.60 14.47
C ASN A 57 5.48 11.59 14.98
N LEU A 58 5.68 10.34 14.57
CA LEU A 58 4.88 9.20 14.98
C LEU A 58 5.69 8.38 15.97
N ASP A 59 5.05 7.90 17.04
CA ASP A 59 5.74 6.99 17.94
C ASP A 59 5.57 5.52 17.52
N PHE A 60 6.42 4.65 18.07
CA PHE A 60 6.36 3.23 17.77
C PHE A 60 5.08 2.57 18.31
N ALA A 61 4.49 3.09 19.39
CA ALA A 61 3.30 2.50 20.00
C ALA A 61 2.08 2.68 19.07
N ASP A 62 1.98 3.83 18.42
CA ASP A 62 0.98 4.13 17.40
C ASP A 62 1.09 3.17 16.21
N VAL A 63 2.29 3.08 15.59
CA VAL A 63 2.51 2.16 14.46
C VAL A 63 2.26 0.72 14.87
N ARG A 64 2.77 0.32 16.05
CA ARG A 64 2.52 -1.01 16.60
C ARG A 64 1.01 -1.26 16.74
N THR A 65 0.22 -0.30 17.22
CA THR A 65 -1.21 -0.54 17.43
C THR A 65 -1.99 -0.75 16.13
N VAL A 66 -1.55 -0.16 15.01
CA VAL A 66 -2.16 -0.39 13.69
C VAL A 66 -1.70 -1.69 13.05
N MET A 67 -0.46 -2.10 13.30
CA MET A 67 0.12 -3.32 12.73
C MET A 67 -0.09 -4.56 13.60
N GLU A 68 -0.32 -4.40 14.90
CA GLU A 68 -0.63 -5.49 15.85
C GLU A 68 -2.03 -6.00 15.53
N ARG A 69 -2.11 -7.23 15.01
CA ARG A 69 -3.34 -7.86 14.50
C ARG A 69 -3.98 -7.16 13.29
N GLY A 70 -3.21 -6.43 12.48
CA GLY A 70 -3.69 -5.86 11.22
C GLY A 70 -4.08 -6.91 10.18
N GLY A 71 -3.65 -8.16 10.37
CA GLY A 71 -4.08 -9.30 9.57
C GLY A 71 -3.49 -9.23 8.17
N VAL A 72 -4.29 -8.81 7.19
CA VAL A 72 -3.79 -8.60 5.83
C VAL A 72 -3.83 -7.13 5.49
N ALA A 73 -2.74 -6.67 4.89
CA ALA A 73 -2.54 -5.30 4.50
C ALA A 73 -2.18 -5.18 3.02
N MET A 74 -2.49 -4.02 2.45
CA MET A 74 -2.12 -3.63 1.10
C MET A 74 -1.44 -2.26 1.10
N ILE A 75 -0.71 -1.99 0.02
CA ILE A 75 0.07 -0.76 -0.13
C ILE A 75 -0.41 0.00 -1.35
N GLY A 76 -0.64 1.30 -1.16
CA GLY A 76 -0.77 2.29 -2.22
C GLY A 76 0.42 3.24 -2.18
N MET A 77 0.96 3.60 -3.35
CA MET A 77 2.02 4.61 -3.45
C MET A 77 1.70 5.59 -4.58
N GLY A 78 1.97 6.86 -4.32
CA GLY A 78 1.82 7.92 -5.30
C GLY A 78 2.86 9.02 -5.11
N GLU A 79 3.29 9.61 -6.21
CA GLU A 79 4.21 10.74 -6.23
C GLU A 79 3.68 11.81 -7.19
N SER A 80 3.81 13.08 -6.82
CA SER A 80 3.45 14.19 -7.68
C SER A 80 4.41 15.36 -7.52
N ASP A 81 4.62 16.05 -8.63
CA ASP A 81 5.39 17.29 -8.81
C ASP A 81 4.54 18.40 -9.45
N SER A 82 3.21 18.23 -9.42
CA SER A 82 2.22 19.20 -9.88
C SER A 82 2.06 20.36 -8.88
N GLU A 83 1.35 21.42 -9.29
CA GLU A 83 0.97 22.51 -8.38
C GLU A 83 0.14 21.98 -7.18
N ASP A 84 -0.78 21.05 -7.45
CA ASP A 84 -1.55 20.32 -6.42
C ASP A 84 -0.87 19.02 -5.99
N LYS A 85 0.44 19.08 -5.68
CA LYS A 85 1.26 17.88 -5.37
C LYS A 85 0.66 17.00 -4.27
N ALA A 86 0.03 17.59 -3.26
CA ALA A 86 -0.66 16.88 -2.19
C ALA A 86 -1.82 16.04 -2.70
N ALA A 87 -2.82 16.68 -3.31
CA ALA A 87 -4.03 16.02 -3.80
C ALA A 87 -3.71 14.97 -4.87
N ASP A 88 -2.74 15.23 -5.73
CA ASP A 88 -2.37 14.30 -6.79
C ASP A 88 -1.58 13.10 -6.27
N SER A 89 -0.67 13.30 -5.29
CA SER A 89 0.09 12.19 -4.72
C SER A 89 -0.83 11.19 -4.01
N VAL A 90 -1.82 11.66 -3.24
CA VAL A 90 -2.75 10.80 -2.52
C VAL A 90 -3.75 10.12 -3.47
N LYS A 91 -4.24 10.82 -4.51
CA LYS A 91 -5.09 10.21 -5.55
C LYS A 91 -4.35 9.09 -6.28
N LYS A 92 -3.07 9.27 -6.60
CA LYS A 92 -2.23 8.23 -7.20
C LYS A 92 -2.00 7.06 -6.24
N ALA A 93 -1.78 7.32 -4.95
CA ALA A 93 -1.62 6.27 -3.94
C ALA A 93 -2.88 5.41 -3.81
N ILE A 94 -4.06 6.03 -3.78
CA ILE A 94 -5.33 5.32 -3.61
C ILE A 94 -5.75 4.57 -4.88
N ARG A 95 -5.43 5.12 -6.06
CA ARG A 95 -5.65 4.45 -7.35
C ARG A 95 -4.50 3.53 -7.76
N SER A 96 -3.57 3.25 -6.85
CA SER A 96 -2.41 2.42 -7.15
C SER A 96 -2.89 1.01 -7.49
N PRO A 97 -2.37 0.37 -8.55
CA PRO A 97 -2.68 -1.02 -8.87
C PRO A 97 -2.33 -2.01 -7.74
N LEU A 98 -1.44 -1.60 -6.84
CA LEU A 98 -1.07 -2.36 -5.64
C LEU A 98 -2.16 -2.36 -4.56
N LEU A 99 -3.12 -1.45 -4.66
CA LEU A 99 -4.28 -1.29 -3.79
C LEU A 99 -5.56 -1.70 -4.54
N ASP A 100 -5.57 -2.89 -5.15
CA ASP A 100 -6.69 -3.44 -5.93
C ASP A 100 -7.80 -4.04 -5.05
N VAL A 101 -8.24 -3.28 -4.04
CA VAL A 101 -9.34 -3.64 -3.15
C VAL A 101 -10.15 -2.43 -2.75
N ASP A 102 -11.40 -2.69 -2.38
CA ASP A 102 -12.22 -1.71 -1.70
C ASP A 102 -11.63 -1.41 -0.31
N ILE A 103 -11.17 -0.18 -0.13
CA ILE A 103 -10.59 0.32 1.12
C ILE A 103 -11.64 0.90 2.07
N SER A 104 -12.91 0.99 1.65
CA SER A 104 -13.99 1.51 2.50
C SER A 104 -14.25 0.63 3.73
N GLY A 105 -13.91 -0.66 3.67
CA GLY A 105 -14.01 -1.58 4.80
C GLY A 105 -12.73 -1.73 5.62
N ALA A 106 -11.74 -0.85 5.43
CA ALA A 106 -10.48 -0.91 6.17
C ALA A 106 -10.69 -0.59 7.65
N THR A 107 -10.04 -1.35 8.54
CA THR A 107 -10.11 -1.10 9.99
C THR A 107 -9.06 -0.13 10.48
N ALA A 108 -7.94 -0.03 9.75
CA ALA A 108 -6.90 0.94 10.04
C ALA A 108 -6.09 1.29 8.79
N ALA A 109 -5.47 2.47 8.82
CA ALA A 109 -4.59 2.96 7.77
C ALA A 109 -3.36 3.66 8.37
N LEU A 110 -2.21 3.44 7.75
CA LEU A 110 -0.96 4.16 8.00
C LEU A 110 -0.63 5.02 6.78
N VAL A 111 -0.45 6.32 6.98
CA VAL A 111 -0.14 7.27 5.92
C VAL A 111 1.22 7.90 6.17
N ASN A 112 2.16 7.71 5.26
CA ASN A 112 3.43 8.46 5.27
C ASN A 112 3.43 9.49 4.16
N VAL A 113 3.70 10.75 4.52
CA VAL A 113 3.87 11.84 3.57
C VAL A 113 5.33 12.28 3.59
N VAL A 114 5.99 12.23 2.42
CA VAL A 114 7.36 12.71 2.25
C VAL A 114 7.34 13.83 1.22
N GLY A 115 7.70 15.04 1.62
CA GLY A 115 7.73 16.19 0.73
C GLY A 115 9.08 16.89 0.72
N GLY A 116 9.26 17.78 -0.25
CA GLY A 116 10.39 18.70 -0.28
C GLY A 116 10.38 19.72 0.87
N PRO A 117 11.45 20.54 0.99
CA PRO A 117 11.51 21.64 1.96
C PRO A 117 10.42 22.70 1.78
N ASP A 118 9.76 22.72 0.63
CA ASP A 118 8.63 23.56 0.28
C ASP A 118 7.27 23.01 0.73
N MET A 119 7.24 21.79 1.28
CA MET A 119 6.00 21.18 1.78
C MET A 119 5.45 21.93 2.99
N THR A 120 4.15 22.22 2.96
CA THR A 120 3.44 22.84 4.09
C THR A 120 2.69 21.81 4.94
N MET A 121 2.35 22.20 6.16
CA MET A 121 1.49 21.37 7.03
C MET A 121 0.10 21.17 6.43
N GLU A 122 -0.46 22.20 5.78
CA GLU A 122 -1.78 22.15 5.11
C GLU A 122 -1.79 21.12 3.98
N GLU A 123 -0.71 21.05 3.19
CA GLU A 123 -0.55 20.04 2.15
C GLU A 123 -0.52 18.61 2.75
N ALA A 124 0.22 18.41 3.84
CA ALA A 124 0.30 17.12 4.52
C ALA A 124 -1.05 16.71 5.15
N GLU A 125 -1.76 17.63 5.80
CA GLU A 125 -3.11 17.38 6.35
C GLU A 125 -4.13 17.07 5.24
N GLY A 126 -4.04 17.76 4.10
CA GLY A 126 -4.90 17.52 2.94
C GLY A 126 -4.80 16.08 2.42
N VAL A 127 -3.60 15.49 2.44
CA VAL A 127 -3.39 14.07 2.10
C VAL A 127 -4.16 13.17 3.07
N VAL A 128 -4.09 13.44 4.38
CA VAL A 128 -4.76 12.62 5.40
C VAL A 128 -6.27 12.73 5.29
N GLN A 129 -6.81 13.92 5.03
CA GLN A 129 -8.24 14.14 4.84
C GLN A 129 -8.79 13.36 3.63
N GLU A 130 -8.03 13.29 2.54
CA GLU A 130 -8.43 12.49 1.38
C GLU A 130 -8.44 10.99 1.64
N VAL A 131 -7.55 10.49 2.51
CA VAL A 131 -7.60 9.09 2.96
C VAL A 131 -8.80 8.87 3.87
N TYR A 132 -9.03 9.78 4.82
CA TYR A 132 -10.15 9.72 5.77
C TYR A 132 -11.50 9.60 5.06
N ASN A 133 -11.71 10.38 4.00
CA ASN A 133 -12.95 10.36 3.22
C ASN A 133 -13.19 9.07 2.40
N ARG A 134 -12.23 8.14 2.36
CA ARG A 134 -12.32 6.90 1.58
C ARG A 134 -12.25 5.61 2.39
N VAL A 135 -11.96 5.69 3.68
CA VAL A 135 -11.94 4.54 4.59
C VAL A 135 -13.18 4.54 5.49
N ASP A 136 -13.37 3.48 6.28
CA ASP A 136 -14.47 3.40 7.25
C ASP A 136 -14.39 4.57 8.25
N GLU A 137 -15.54 5.13 8.64
CA GLU A 137 -15.59 6.23 9.62
C GLU A 137 -15.03 5.82 11.00
N ASN A 138 -15.02 4.52 11.31
CA ASN A 138 -14.45 3.96 12.53
C ASN A 138 -13.01 3.46 12.34
N ALA A 139 -12.42 3.64 11.15
CA ALA A 139 -11.07 3.23 10.87
C ALA A 139 -10.07 4.07 11.69
N ARG A 140 -9.08 3.39 12.28
CA ARG A 140 -7.97 4.09 12.93
C ARG A 140 -6.96 4.54 11.89
N ILE A 141 -6.81 5.86 11.70
CA ILE A 141 -5.81 6.43 10.80
C ILE A 141 -4.66 6.98 11.60
N ILE A 142 -3.46 6.56 11.24
CA ILE A 142 -2.21 7.03 11.79
C ILE A 142 -1.38 7.61 10.65
N TRP A 143 -0.80 8.77 10.86
CA TRP A 143 -0.09 9.47 9.79
C TRP A 143 1.13 10.23 10.28
N GLY A 144 2.14 10.33 9.42
CA GLY A 144 3.36 11.07 9.68
C GLY A 144 3.81 11.82 8.44
N ALA A 145 4.63 12.85 8.66
CA ALA A 145 5.15 13.71 7.60
C ALA A 145 6.64 13.96 7.77
N GLN A 146 7.44 13.73 6.73
CA GLN A 146 8.88 14.01 6.70
C GLN A 146 9.26 14.95 5.56
N ILE A 147 10.33 15.73 5.78
CA ILE A 147 10.97 16.53 4.75
C ILE A 147 12.18 15.77 4.21
N ASP A 148 12.20 15.56 2.89
CA ASP A 148 13.35 15.06 2.16
C ASP A 148 13.88 16.18 1.23
N PRO A 149 15.10 16.72 1.48
CA PRO A 149 15.69 17.75 0.63
C PRO A 149 15.86 17.36 -0.83
N SER A 150 15.90 16.06 -1.15
CA SER A 150 16.00 15.57 -2.54
C SER A 150 14.66 15.63 -3.30
N MET A 151 13.56 15.91 -2.60
CA MET A 151 12.18 15.93 -3.12
C MET A 151 11.68 17.35 -3.38
N GLN A 152 12.55 18.28 -3.78
CA GLN A 152 12.17 19.68 -4.02
C GLN A 152 11.00 19.80 -5.03
N ASN A 153 9.94 20.52 -4.63
CA ASN A 153 8.68 20.63 -5.38
C ASN A 153 7.96 19.31 -5.64
N LYS A 154 8.25 18.27 -4.84
CA LYS A 154 7.63 16.94 -4.96
C LYS A 154 7.02 16.51 -3.65
N MET A 155 5.98 15.68 -3.76
CA MET A 155 5.37 14.99 -2.65
C MET A 155 5.16 13.53 -3.00
N ARG A 156 5.51 12.64 -2.07
CA ARG A 156 5.25 11.20 -2.12
C ARG A 156 4.37 10.81 -0.96
N THR A 157 3.33 10.06 -1.27
CA THR A 157 2.41 9.47 -0.30
C THR A 157 2.53 7.95 -0.35
N LEU A 158 2.82 7.34 0.79
CA LEU A 158 2.72 5.90 1.01
C LEU A 158 1.50 5.65 1.91
N LEU A 159 0.59 4.80 1.45
CA LEU A 159 -0.61 4.39 2.15
C LEU A 159 -0.52 2.89 2.43
N VAL A 160 -0.63 2.48 3.69
CA VAL A 160 -0.75 1.08 4.08
C VAL A 160 -2.13 0.89 4.70
N VAL A 161 -2.95 0.02 4.14
CA VAL A 161 -4.33 -0.21 4.59
C VAL A 161 -4.41 -1.61 5.17
N THR A 162 -4.94 -1.75 6.40
CA THR A 162 -5.10 -3.04 7.09
C THR A 162 -6.58 -3.37 7.32
N GLY A 163 -6.88 -4.64 7.59
CA GLY A 163 -8.26 -5.10 7.79
C GLY A 163 -9.09 -5.22 6.49
N VAL A 164 -8.45 -5.17 5.32
CA VAL A 164 -9.13 -5.28 4.04
C VAL A 164 -9.53 -6.72 3.72
N ARG A 165 -10.70 -6.88 3.07
CA ARG A 165 -11.19 -8.18 2.59
C ARG A 165 -10.95 -8.29 1.08
N SER A 166 -9.90 -9.01 0.67
CA SER A 166 -9.69 -9.32 -0.75
C SER A 166 -10.09 -10.75 -1.09
N PRO A 167 -10.94 -10.97 -2.11
CA PRO A 167 -11.22 -12.31 -2.65
C PRO A 167 -9.95 -13.05 -3.13
N GLN A 168 -8.89 -12.32 -3.48
CA GLN A 168 -7.63 -12.90 -3.97
C GLN A 168 -6.73 -13.39 -2.82
N ILE A 169 -6.91 -12.84 -1.62
CA ILE A 169 -6.12 -13.18 -0.41
C ILE A 169 -6.75 -14.34 0.36
N TYR A 170 -8.08 -14.38 0.40
CA TYR A 170 -8.83 -15.51 0.92
C TYR A 170 -9.01 -16.51 -0.21
N GLY A 171 -7.96 -17.31 -0.46
CA GLY A 171 -8.01 -18.39 -1.44
C GLY A 171 -9.31 -19.17 -1.36
N ARG A 172 -9.84 -19.51 -2.54
CA ARG A 172 -11.02 -20.32 -2.88
C ARG A 172 -11.17 -21.63 -2.08
N ASN A 173 -11.33 -21.56 -0.77
CA ASN A 173 -11.39 -22.71 0.14
C ASN A 173 -12.49 -22.63 1.20
N GLU A 174 -13.46 -21.74 1.05
CA GLU A 174 -14.77 -21.95 1.69
C GLU A 174 -15.79 -22.38 0.63
N LYS A 175 -16.01 -23.70 0.61
CA LYS A 175 -17.10 -24.44 -0.06
C LYS A 175 -16.99 -24.65 -1.57
N LEU A 176 -16.14 -25.61 -1.97
CA LEU A 176 -16.42 -26.45 -3.14
C LEU A 176 -16.48 -27.91 -2.70
N THR A 177 -17.70 -28.36 -2.38
CA THR A 177 -18.06 -29.78 -2.40
C THR A 177 -17.61 -30.41 -3.72
N PRO A 178 -17.06 -31.64 -3.72
CA PRO A 178 -16.52 -32.24 -4.92
C PRO A 178 -17.68 -32.73 -5.80
N LYS A 179 -17.89 -32.08 -6.96
CA LYS A 179 -18.55 -32.66 -8.14
C LYS A 179 -18.33 -31.74 -9.34
N VAL A 180 -17.39 -32.09 -10.20
CA VAL A 180 -17.63 -32.57 -11.57
C VAL A 180 -16.29 -32.57 -12.32
N GLN A 181 -16.06 -33.71 -12.97
CA GLN A 181 -14.89 -34.15 -13.70
C GLN A 181 -14.81 -33.52 -15.10
N LYS A 182 -13.57 -33.40 -15.60
CA LYS A 182 -13.13 -33.35 -17.02
C LYS A 182 -13.57 -32.13 -17.84
N GLN A 183 -12.59 -31.37 -18.32
CA GLN A 183 -12.10 -31.42 -19.71
C GLN A 183 -11.15 -30.25 -19.93
N PHE A 184 -9.94 -30.52 -20.45
CA PHE A 184 -9.08 -29.69 -21.32
C PHE A 184 -7.66 -30.27 -21.22
N GLU A 185 -7.41 -31.30 -22.02
CA GLU A 185 -6.06 -31.70 -22.42
C GLU A 185 -5.51 -30.59 -23.32
N ILE A 186 -4.29 -30.14 -23.03
CA ILE A 186 -3.48 -29.40 -24.00
C ILE A 186 -2.18 -30.18 -24.13
N ASP A 187 -2.05 -30.89 -25.25
CA ASP A 187 -0.83 -31.59 -25.65
C ASP A 187 0.28 -30.59 -25.96
N PHE A 188 1.46 -30.82 -25.39
CA PHE A 188 2.71 -30.24 -25.90
C PHE A 188 3.46 -31.34 -26.66
N LEU A 189 3.55 -31.19 -27.98
CA LEU A 189 4.44 -31.98 -28.82
C LEU A 189 5.91 -31.66 -28.48
N LYS A 190 6.74 -32.71 -28.50
CA LYS A 190 8.20 -32.66 -28.30
C LYS A 190 8.94 -31.97 -29.44
#